data_AF-A0AAE9Z4G1-F1
#
_entry.id   AF-A0AAE9Z4G1-F1
#
_cell.length_a   1.000
_cell.length_b   1.000
_cell.length_c   1.000
_cell.angle_alpha   90.00
_cell.angle_beta   90.00
_cell.angle_gamma   90.00
#
_symmetry.space_group_name_H-M   'P 1'
#
loop_
_entity.id
_entity.type
_entity.pdbx_description
1 polymer ?
#
loop_
_entity_poly.entity_id
_entity_poly.type
_entity_poly.pdbx_seq_one_letter_code
_entity_poly.pdbx_strand_id
1 'polypeptide(L)'
;MLYLPKGDDLRRMRLASNRSSEECAKHIGKSRPTLENYESGKTEIGLIDSIKLCAFCGFDVTPFTSQFEHLKDKFAQYKYKDLDDETKPNQRRVSKKKNHLRPTDR
;
A
#
# COMPACT_ATOMS: atom_id res chain seq x y z
N MET A 1 2.02 -1.56 16.62
CA MET A 1 3.23 -1.71 15.77
C MET A 1 2.76 -2.31 14.46
N LEU A 2 3.07 -1.69 13.30
CA LEU A 2 2.75 -2.29 12.00
C LEU A 2 3.72 -3.45 11.76
N TYR A 3 3.20 -4.65 11.50
CA TYR A 3 4.02 -5.82 11.20
C TYR A 3 4.22 -5.94 9.69
N LEU A 4 5.46 -5.83 9.24
CA LEU A 4 5.85 -6.18 7.88
C LEU A 4 6.38 -7.63 7.85
N PRO A 5 6.01 -8.44 6.84
CA PRO A 5 6.55 -9.79 6.70
C PRO A 5 8.08 -9.75 6.61
N LYS A 6 8.75 -10.57 7.43
CA LYS A 6 10.21 -10.74 7.38
C LYS A 6 10.60 -11.80 6.35
N GLY A 7 11.89 -11.96 6.07
CA GLY A 7 12.39 -12.88 5.05
C GLY A 7 11.80 -14.29 5.12
N ASP A 8 11.79 -14.90 6.31
CA ASP A 8 11.19 -16.22 6.50
C ASP A 8 9.68 -16.25 6.22
N ASP A 9 8.96 -15.17 6.56
CA ASP A 9 7.52 -15.07 6.28
C ASP A 9 7.27 -14.97 4.78
N LEU A 10 8.08 -14.20 4.06
CA LEU A 10 8.01 -14.09 2.60
C LEU A 10 8.20 -15.46 1.94
N ARG A 11 9.21 -16.22 2.41
CA ARG A 11 9.49 -17.57 1.92
C ARG A 11 8.35 -18.52 2.23
N ARG A 12 7.84 -18.54 3.46
CA ARG A 12 6.69 -19.38 3.87
C ARG A 12 5.45 -19.06 3.05
N MET A 13 5.15 -17.78 2.87
CA MET A 13 4.02 -17.30 2.06
C MET A 13 4.12 -17.77 0.60
N ARG A 14 5.29 -17.62 -0.02
CA ARG A 14 5.53 -18.09 -1.38
C ARG A 14 5.35 -19.60 -1.51
N LEU A 15 5.93 -20.37 -0.58
CA LEU A 15 5.84 -21.83 -0.59
C LEU A 15 4.41 -22.31 -0.32
N ALA A 16 3.69 -21.70 0.63
CA ALA A 16 2.30 -22.02 0.93
C ALA A 16 1.36 -21.76 -0.26
N SER A 17 1.71 -20.82 -1.13
CA SER A 17 0.97 -20.52 -2.36
C SER A 17 1.47 -21.31 -3.60
N ASN A 18 2.39 -22.26 -3.42
CA ASN A 18 3.00 -23.07 -4.49
C ASN A 18 3.60 -22.23 -5.63
N ARG A 19 4.22 -21.10 -5.30
CA ARG A 19 4.85 -20.21 -6.28
C ARG A 19 6.37 -20.34 -6.29
N SER A 20 6.96 -20.21 -7.46
CA SER A 20 8.40 -20.12 -7.64
C SER A 20 8.93 -18.71 -7.26
N SER A 21 10.21 -18.63 -6.90
CA SER A 21 10.86 -17.33 -6.64
C SER A 21 10.84 -16.43 -7.88
N GLU A 22 10.87 -17.02 -9.08
CA GLU A 22 10.87 -16.27 -10.33
C GLU A 22 9.50 -15.64 -10.64
N GLU A 23 8.40 -16.37 -10.42
CA GLU A 23 7.04 -15.83 -10.58
C GLU A 23 6.78 -14.68 -9.61
N CYS A 24 7.14 -14.87 -8.34
CA CYS A 24 7.01 -13.85 -7.31
C CYS A 24 7.83 -12.60 -7.63
N ALA A 25 9.09 -12.76 -8.06
CA ALA A 25 9.95 -11.64 -8.41
C ALA A 25 9.41 -10.87 -9.63
N LYS A 26 8.97 -11.60 -10.66
CA LYS A 26 8.34 -11.01 -11.85
C LYS A 26 7.09 -10.22 -11.49
N HIS A 27 6.26 -10.74 -10.58
CA HIS A 27 5.03 -10.06 -10.14
C HIS A 27 5.31 -8.70 -9.48
N ILE A 28 6.37 -8.60 -8.67
CA ILE A 28 6.77 -7.33 -8.02
C ILE A 28 7.73 -6.49 -8.88
N GLY A 29 8.04 -6.91 -10.11
CA GLY A 29 8.95 -6.18 -11.00
C GLY A 29 10.41 -6.18 -10.53
N LYS A 30 10.86 -7.25 -9.88
CA LYS A 30 12.23 -7.44 -9.39
C LYS A 30 12.88 -8.65 -10.06
N SER A 31 14.20 -8.75 -9.94
CA SER A 31 14.93 -9.95 -10.34
C SER A 31 14.77 -11.05 -9.29
N ARG A 32 14.90 -12.31 -9.72
CA ARG A 32 14.87 -13.47 -8.82
C ARG A 32 15.90 -13.36 -7.67
N PRO A 33 17.17 -12.99 -7.89
CA PRO A 33 18.13 -12.82 -6.80
C PRO A 33 17.71 -11.76 -5.77
N THR A 34 17.04 -10.70 -6.21
CA THR A 34 16.51 -9.68 -5.29
C THR A 34 15.43 -10.26 -4.37
N LEU A 35 14.52 -11.09 -4.89
CA LEU A 35 13.54 -11.77 -4.05
C LEU A 35 14.21 -12.74 -3.06
N GLU A 36 15.21 -13.51 -3.50
CA GLU A 36 15.95 -14.43 -2.63
C GLU A 36 16.73 -13.68 -1.53
N ASN A 37 17.22 -12.47 -1.81
CA ASN A 37 17.82 -11.59 -0.79
C ASN A 37 16.77 -11.09 0.22
N TYR A 38 15.55 -10.79 -0.21
CA TYR A 38 14.45 -10.48 0.70
C TYR A 38 14.10 -11.68 1.58
N GLU A 39 13.93 -12.86 1.00
CA GLU A 39 13.57 -14.10 1.71
C GLU A 39 14.63 -14.58 2.68
N SER A 40 15.91 -14.32 2.38
CA SER A 40 17.02 -14.62 3.30
C SER A 40 17.25 -13.53 4.36
N GLY A 41 16.51 -12.42 4.31
CA GLY A 41 16.67 -11.30 5.24
C GLY A 41 17.93 -10.47 5.02
N LYS A 42 18.67 -10.68 3.91
CA LYS A 42 19.85 -9.87 3.56
C LYS A 42 19.48 -8.41 3.25
N THR A 43 18.29 -8.21 2.70
CA THR A 43 17.74 -6.90 2.37
C THR A 43 16.27 -6.85 2.79
N GLU A 44 15.81 -5.72 3.29
CA GLU A 44 14.40 -5.53 3.61
C GLU A 44 13.56 -5.32 2.35
N ILE A 45 12.36 -5.90 2.34
CA ILE A 45 11.37 -5.63 1.31
C ILE A 45 10.64 -4.31 1.63
N GLY A 46 10.42 -3.48 0.61
CA GLY A 46 9.63 -2.26 0.77
C GLY A 46 8.13 -2.56 0.97
N LEU A 47 7.41 -1.67 1.66
CA LEU A 47 5.98 -1.82 1.96
C LEU A 47 5.10 -2.11 0.73
N ILE A 48 5.37 -1.44 -0.40
CA ILE A 48 4.58 -1.63 -1.63
C ILE A 48 4.79 -3.05 -2.17
N ASP A 49 6.05 -3.50 -2.23
CA ASP A 49 6.39 -4.82 -2.75
C ASP A 49 5.87 -5.92 -1.81
N SER A 50 5.89 -5.70 -0.49
CA SER A 50 5.31 -6.64 0.47
C SER A 50 3.80 -6.78 0.30
N ILE A 51 3.07 -5.67 0.14
CA ILE A 51 1.60 -5.72 -0.06
C ILE A 51 1.25 -6.47 -1.36
N LYS A 52 1.97 -6.17 -2.46
CA LYS A 52 1.78 -6.87 -3.74
C LYS A 52 2.02 -8.37 -3.58
N LEU A 53 3.09 -8.75 -2.90
CA LEU A 53 3.44 -10.15 -2.72
C LEU A 53 2.43 -10.88 -1.83
N CYS A 54 1.94 -10.24 -0.76
CA CYS A 54 0.85 -10.76 0.07
C CYS A 54 -0.41 -11.03 -0.75
N ALA A 55 -0.88 -10.05 -1.53
CA ALA A 55 -2.05 -10.20 -2.38
C ALA A 55 -1.85 -11.32 -3.41
N PHE A 56 -0.68 -11.38 -4.06
CA PHE A 56 -0.37 -12.42 -5.06
C PHE A 56 -0.32 -13.83 -4.47
N CYS A 57 0.14 -13.95 -3.23
CA CYS A 57 0.20 -15.22 -2.51
C CYS A 57 -1.11 -15.56 -1.77
N GLY A 58 -2.19 -14.80 -2.00
CA GLY A 58 -3.53 -15.11 -1.50
C GLY A 58 -3.83 -14.64 -0.08
N PHE A 59 -2.99 -13.76 0.50
CA PHE A 59 -3.28 -13.13 1.79
C PHE A 59 -4.26 -11.98 1.59
N ASP A 60 -5.23 -11.88 2.51
CA ASP A 60 -6.24 -10.81 2.48
C ASP A 60 -5.62 -9.46 2.88
N VAL A 61 -5.52 -8.55 1.92
CA VAL A 61 -5.05 -7.16 2.11
C VAL A 61 -6.19 -6.15 2.22
N THR A 62 -7.46 -6.61 2.15
CA THR A 62 -8.67 -5.77 2.23
C THR A 62 -8.73 -4.90 3.48
N PRO A 63 -8.31 -5.37 4.68
CA PRO A 63 -8.31 -4.52 5.87
C PRO A 63 -7.44 -3.27 5.74
N PHE A 64 -6.37 -3.34 4.93
CA PHE A 64 -5.51 -2.19 4.63
C PHE A 64 -6.13 -1.31 3.53
N THR A 65 -6.61 -1.89 2.44
CA THR A 65 -7.13 -1.12 1.29
C THR A 65 -8.47 -0.44 1.58
N SER A 66 -9.33 -1.05 2.40
CA SER A 66 -10.62 -0.48 2.83
C SER A 66 -10.48 0.84 3.60
N GLN A 67 -9.35 1.07 4.28
CA GLN A 67 -9.07 2.34 4.94
C GLN A 67 -9.03 3.51 3.94
N PHE A 68 -8.61 3.26 2.70
CA PHE A 68 -8.59 4.28 1.66
C PHE A 68 -9.98 4.55 1.09
N GLU A 69 -10.86 3.55 1.05
CA GLU A 69 -12.28 3.78 0.72
C GLU A 69 -12.97 4.62 1.80
N HIS A 70 -12.76 4.29 3.08
CA HIS A 70 -13.26 5.12 4.19
C HIS A 70 -12.68 6.54 4.18
N LEU A 71 -11.45 6.71 3.70
CA LEU A 71 -10.88 8.03 3.50
C LEU A 71 -11.66 8.78 2.41
N LYS A 72 -11.97 8.17 1.27
CA LYS A 72 -12.81 8.79 0.24
C LYS A 72 -14.17 9.18 0.79
N ASP A 73 -14.81 8.33 1.58
CA ASP A 73 -16.10 8.62 2.22
C ASP A 73 -16.04 9.84 3.13
N LYS A 74 -15.00 9.95 3.98
CA LYS A 74 -14.78 11.14 4.83
C LYS A 74 -14.65 12.41 4.01
N PHE A 75 -14.13 12.30 2.80
CA PHE A 75 -13.99 13.44 1.89
C PHE A 75 -15.15 13.60 0.90
N ALA A 76 -16.09 12.64 0.81
CA ALA A 76 -17.20 12.67 -0.14
C ALA A 76 -18.17 13.84 0.12
N GLN A 77 -18.30 14.28 1.37
CA GLN A 77 -19.06 15.48 1.74
C GLN A 77 -18.45 16.76 1.16
N TYR A 78 -17.13 16.78 0.95
CA TYR A 78 -16.48 17.81 0.16
C TYR A 78 -16.62 17.40 -1.30
N LYS A 79 -17.83 17.57 -1.86
CA LYS A 79 -18.03 17.59 -3.32
C LYS A 79 -17.19 18.74 -3.87
N TYR A 80 -15.92 18.48 -4.08
CA TYR A 80 -15.05 19.38 -4.78
C TYR A 80 -15.47 19.30 -6.24
N LYS A 81 -16.35 20.21 -6.66
CA LYS A 81 -16.81 20.36 -8.05
C LYS A 81 -15.65 20.54 -9.04
N ASP A 82 -14.44 20.82 -8.54
CA ASP A 82 -13.27 21.22 -9.32
C ASP A 82 -12.09 20.23 -9.22
N LEU A 83 -12.26 19.04 -8.64
CA LEU A 83 -11.16 18.05 -8.52
C LEU A 83 -10.71 17.48 -9.88
N ASP A 84 -11.62 17.45 -10.85
CA ASP A 84 -11.37 16.91 -12.21
C ASP A 84 -11.13 18.04 -13.24
N ASP A 85 -11.05 19.30 -12.80
CA ASP A 85 -10.77 20.44 -13.68
C ASP A 85 -9.24 20.59 -13.84
N GLU A 86 -8.69 19.88 -14.83
CA GLU A 86 -7.26 19.89 -15.19
C GLU A 86 -6.73 21.30 -15.55
N THR A 87 -7.60 22.29 -15.73
CA THR A 87 -7.21 23.68 -16.03
C THR A 87 -6.78 24.49 -14.80
N LYS A 88 -6.95 23.96 -13.57
CA LYS A 88 -6.60 24.66 -12.32
C LYS A 88 -5.73 23.84 -11.37
N PRO A 89 -4.56 23.35 -11.81
CA PRO A 89 -3.64 22.64 -10.92
C PRO A 89 -3.11 23.62 -9.86
N ASN A 90 -3.18 23.24 -8.58
CA ASN A 90 -2.60 23.96 -7.42
C ASN A 90 -3.39 25.10 -6.75
N GLN A 91 -4.70 25.28 -6.95
CA GLN A 91 -5.45 26.22 -6.10
C GLN A 91 -5.45 25.88 -4.58
N ARG A 92 -4.95 24.70 -4.20
CA ARG A 92 -4.91 24.21 -2.81
C ARG A 92 -3.56 24.28 -2.11
N ARG A 93 -2.52 24.86 -2.71
CA ARG A 93 -1.32 25.17 -1.92
C ARG A 93 -1.57 26.45 -1.12
N VAL A 94 -2.01 26.23 0.12
CA VAL A 94 -2.00 27.15 1.28
C VAL A 94 -3.21 28.08 1.41
N SER A 95 -4.15 27.69 2.27
CA SER A 95 -4.91 28.67 3.06
C SER A 95 -4.08 29.04 4.31
N LYS A 96 -3.86 30.34 4.54
CA LYS A 96 -3.24 30.86 5.79
C LYS A 96 -4.05 30.60 7.06
N LYS A 97 -5.30 30.12 6.96
CA LYS A 97 -6.12 29.73 8.12
C LYS A 97 -6.19 28.20 8.21
N LYS A 98 -5.41 27.65 9.14
CA LYS A 98 -5.54 26.26 9.61
C LYS A 98 -6.89 26.07 10.31
N ASN A 99 -7.93 25.76 9.54
CA ASN A 99 -9.06 24.99 10.09
C ASN A 99 -8.85 23.54 9.68
N HIS A 100 -7.88 22.89 10.33
CA HIS A 100 -7.81 21.43 10.28
C HIS A 100 -9.04 20.89 10.98
N LEU A 101 -9.67 19.89 10.34
CA LEU A 101 -10.74 19.02 10.83
C LEU A 101 -10.97 19.18 12.34
N ARG A 102 -12.07 19.83 12.75
CA ARG A 102 -12.51 19.68 14.13
C ARG A 102 -12.99 18.25 14.29
N PRO A 103 -12.41 17.44 15.20
CA PRO A 103 -13.02 16.18 15.56
C PRO A 103 -14.44 16.51 16.01
N THR A 104 -15.45 15.88 15.42
CA THR A 104 -16.77 15.82 16.06
C THR A 104 -16.56 15.13 17.39
N ASP A 105 -16.85 15.84 18.48
CA ASP A 105 -16.76 15.36 19.85
C ASP A 105 -17.41 13.98 19.98
N ARG A 106 -16.69 13.04 20.59
CA ARG A 106 -17.23 11.76 21.08
C ARG A 106 -17.81 11.97 22.47
#